data_AF-A0A258RA75-F1
#
_entry.id   AF-A0A258RA75-F1
#
_cell.length_a   1.000
_cell.length_b   1.000
_cell.length_c   1.000
_cell.angle_alpha   90.00
_cell.angle_beta   90.00
_cell.angle_gamma   90.00
#
_symmetry.space_group_name_H-M   'P 1'
#
loop_
_entity.id
_entity.type
_entity.pdbx_description
1 polymer ?
#
loop_
_entity_poly.entity_id
_entity_poly.type
_entity_poly.pdbx_seq_one_letter_code
_entity_poly.pdbx_strand_id
1 'polypeptide(L)'
;MADTVDQLVHATSVDAVVDIVRPVARSIAQADGITIVKRIGEETDYLAEDAIDTLWAGMQFPIDKCLAGRAMVEEQTVIIPDITHVEGIPLNVYLATFIRSLIAVPIGDVKPTYAICAYWQEAGPIDSDTVALMEALGRVIGGVIAVLEVLAIAEGRSSLAA
;
A
#
# COMPACT_ATOMS: atom_id res chain seq x y z
N MET A 1 -11.09 13.81 1.25
CA MET A 1 -11.58 12.54 0.70
C MET A 1 -12.41 12.71 -0.56
N ALA A 2 -13.45 13.55 -0.62
CA ALA A 2 -14.24 13.74 -1.86
C ALA A 2 -13.37 14.14 -3.07
N ASP A 3 -12.51 15.16 -2.91
CA ASP A 3 -11.60 15.62 -3.97
C ASP A 3 -10.58 14.54 -4.38
N THR A 4 -10.13 13.72 -3.42
CA THR A 4 -9.23 12.59 -3.70
C THR A 4 -9.93 11.52 -4.53
N VAL A 5 -11.17 11.18 -4.18
CA VAL A 5 -11.97 10.22 -4.94
C VAL A 5 -12.20 10.72 -6.36
N ASP A 6 -12.51 12.00 -6.52
CA ASP A 6 -12.69 12.62 -7.84
C ASP A 6 -11.41 12.51 -8.68
N GLN A 7 -10.24 12.86 -8.12
CA GLN A 7 -8.96 12.71 -8.80
C GLN A 7 -8.66 11.25 -9.17
N LEU A 8 -8.94 10.31 -8.25
CA LEU A 8 -8.74 8.88 -8.46
C LEU A 8 -9.61 8.33 -9.59
N VAL A 9 -10.87 8.73 -9.68
CA VAL A 9 -11.79 8.28 -10.74
C VAL A 9 -11.35 8.77 -12.12
N HIS A 10 -10.60 9.89 -12.20
CA HIS A 10 -10.05 10.42 -13.44
C HIS A 10 -8.60 9.98 -13.71
N ALA A 11 -8.00 9.15 -12.85
CA ALA A 11 -6.66 8.63 -13.08
C ALA A 11 -6.64 7.73 -14.32
N THR A 12 -5.57 7.83 -15.11
CA THR A 12 -5.42 7.09 -16.38
C THR A 12 -4.35 5.99 -16.30
N SER A 13 -3.66 5.88 -15.17
CA SER A 13 -2.62 4.87 -14.94
C SER A 13 -2.50 4.55 -13.44
N VAL A 14 -1.91 3.39 -13.14
CA VAL A 14 -1.59 3.02 -11.75
C VAL A 14 -0.59 4.01 -11.14
N ASP A 15 0.38 4.50 -11.91
CA ASP A 15 1.33 5.51 -11.44
C ASP A 15 0.63 6.80 -11.01
N ALA A 16 -0.37 7.25 -11.78
CA ALA A 16 -1.17 8.42 -11.40
C ALA A 16 -1.96 8.16 -10.10
N VAL A 17 -2.53 6.96 -9.94
CA VAL A 17 -3.18 6.56 -8.68
C VAL A 17 -2.20 6.62 -7.51
N VAL A 18 -0.99 6.07 -7.68
CA VAL A 18 0.08 6.07 -6.67
C VAL A 18 0.47 7.50 -6.25
N ASP A 19 0.65 8.40 -7.22
CA ASP A 19 1.01 9.79 -6.95
C ASP A 19 -0.09 10.56 -6.20
N ILE A 20 -1.36 10.32 -6.54
CA ILE A 20 -2.52 10.94 -5.87
C ILE A 20 -2.64 10.46 -4.43
N VAL A 21 -2.47 9.16 -4.19
CA VAL A 21 -2.84 8.56 -2.89
C VAL A 21 -1.75 8.70 -1.84
N ARG A 22 -0.47 8.80 -2.21
CA ARG A 22 0.60 8.90 -1.22
C ARG A 22 0.39 10.09 -0.25
N PRO A 23 0.29 11.37 -0.67
CA PRO A 23 0.17 12.46 0.31
C PRO A 23 -1.12 12.36 1.14
N VAL A 24 -2.18 11.81 0.54
CA VAL A 24 -3.49 11.68 1.18
C VAL A 24 -3.48 10.61 2.27
N ALA A 25 -2.89 9.44 1.99
CA ALA A 25 -2.79 8.35 2.95
C ALA A 25 -1.99 8.75 4.18
N ARG A 26 -0.88 9.46 3.99
CA ARG A 26 -0.07 9.97 5.11
C ARG A 26 -0.85 10.96 5.97
N SER A 27 -1.64 11.84 5.34
CA SER A 27 -2.50 12.79 6.05
C SER A 27 -3.65 12.10 6.78
N ILE A 28 -4.28 11.08 6.19
CA ILE A 28 -5.39 10.31 6.81
C ILE A 28 -4.88 9.56 8.04
N ALA A 29 -3.74 8.89 7.91
CA ALA A 29 -3.15 8.10 8.99
C ALA A 29 -2.45 8.93 10.06
N GLN A 30 -2.21 10.23 9.82
CA GLN A 30 -1.29 11.05 10.61
C GLN A 30 0.05 10.33 10.84
N ALA A 31 0.56 9.71 9.78
CA ALA A 31 1.71 8.83 9.83
C ALA A 31 3.02 9.58 9.55
N ASP A 32 4.11 9.07 10.11
CA ASP A 32 5.47 9.56 9.87
C ASP A 32 6.00 9.12 8.51
N GLY A 33 5.49 8.01 7.99
CA GLY A 33 5.66 7.67 6.58
C GLY A 33 4.66 6.66 6.07
N ILE A 34 4.67 6.51 4.75
CA ILE A 34 3.85 5.54 4.03
C ILE A 34 4.64 4.94 2.88
N THR A 35 4.21 3.76 2.41
CA THR A 35 4.66 3.18 1.15
C THR A 35 3.50 2.55 0.39
N ILE A 36 3.61 2.53 -0.93
CA ILE A 36 2.72 1.75 -1.80
C ILE A 36 3.55 0.63 -2.42
N VAL A 37 3.08 -0.60 -2.27
CA VAL A 37 3.82 -1.81 -2.61
C VAL A 37 3.01 -2.64 -3.59
N LYS A 38 3.65 -3.18 -4.62
CA LYS A 38 3.05 -4.07 -5.62
C LYS A 38 3.63 -5.46 -5.51
N ARG A 39 2.80 -6.49 -5.62
CA ARG A 39 3.22 -7.88 -5.78
C ARG A 39 3.64 -8.15 -7.22
N ILE A 40 4.81 -8.78 -7.39
CA ILE A 40 5.32 -9.29 -8.66
C ILE A 40 5.73 -10.75 -8.46
N GLY A 41 4.80 -11.68 -8.68
CA GLY A 41 5.04 -13.10 -8.40
C GLY A 41 5.26 -13.36 -6.91
N GLU A 42 6.45 -13.83 -6.55
CA GLU A 42 6.89 -14.10 -5.17
C GLU A 42 7.73 -12.96 -4.57
N GLU A 43 7.83 -11.84 -5.29
CA GLU A 43 8.50 -10.62 -4.84
C GLU A 43 7.49 -9.49 -4.64
N THR A 44 7.93 -8.47 -3.92
CA THR A 44 7.24 -7.19 -3.76
C THR A 44 8.12 -6.07 -4.30
N ASP A 45 7.49 -5.05 -4.85
CA ASP A 45 8.13 -3.87 -5.42
C ASP A 45 7.56 -2.62 -4.73
N TYR A 46 8.43 -1.87 -4.06
CA TYR A 46 8.06 -0.66 -3.33
C TYR A 46 8.00 0.51 -4.32
N LEU A 47 6.81 0.79 -4.84
CA LEU A 47 6.61 1.73 -5.94
C LEU A 47 6.84 3.19 -5.54
N ALA A 48 6.41 3.56 -4.33
CA ALA A 48 6.50 4.94 -3.86
C ALA A 48 6.52 5.01 -2.33
N GLU A 49 7.04 6.12 -1.82
CA GLU A 49 7.01 6.49 -0.41
C GLU A 49 6.71 7.99 -0.22
N ASP A 50 6.19 8.32 0.96
CA ASP A 50 6.09 9.69 1.48
C ASP A 50 6.37 9.59 2.98
N ALA A 51 7.53 10.07 3.42
CA ALA A 51 8.02 9.83 4.77
C ALA A 51 8.92 10.96 5.29
N ILE A 52 9.11 11.01 6.61
CA ILE A 52 10.04 11.95 7.27
C ILE A 52 11.51 11.63 7.00
N ASP A 53 11.82 10.39 6.60
CA ASP A 53 13.15 9.92 6.23
C ASP A 53 13.02 8.84 5.14
N THR A 54 14.12 8.53 4.46
CA THR A 54 14.16 7.56 3.35
C THR A 54 13.76 6.17 3.83
N LEU A 55 12.90 5.49 3.06
CA LEU A 55 12.50 4.10 3.33
C LEU A 55 13.04 3.15 2.25
N TRP A 56 12.17 2.65 1.38
CA TRP A 56 12.42 1.50 0.53
C TRP A 56 11.93 1.68 -0.91
N ALA A 57 11.50 2.87 -1.32
CA ALA A 57 11.05 3.10 -2.69
C ALA A 57 12.12 2.69 -3.72
N GLY A 58 11.69 1.92 -4.74
CA GLY A 58 12.56 1.30 -5.75
C GLY A 58 13.25 0.00 -5.31
N MET A 59 13.02 -0.48 -4.09
CA MET A 59 13.54 -1.76 -3.60
C MET A 59 12.53 -2.89 -3.76
N GLN A 60 13.06 -4.12 -3.80
CA GLN A 60 12.27 -5.34 -3.84
C GLN A 60 12.58 -6.25 -2.66
N PHE A 61 11.55 -6.96 -2.19
CA PHE A 61 11.67 -7.92 -1.09
C PHE A 61 10.80 -9.16 -1.35
N PRO A 62 11.23 -10.35 -0.87
CA PRO A 62 10.40 -11.54 -0.94
C PRO A 62 9.06 -11.32 -0.27
N ILE A 63 7.98 -11.79 -0.88
CA ILE A 63 6.62 -11.56 -0.39
C ILE A 63 6.39 -12.15 1.01
N ASP A 64 7.08 -13.23 1.34
CA ASP A 64 7.01 -13.89 2.65
C ASP A 64 7.91 -13.25 3.72
N LYS A 65 8.67 -12.20 3.37
CA LYS A 65 9.60 -11.48 4.25
C LYS A 65 9.23 -10.02 4.49
N CYS A 66 8.08 -9.55 4.01
CA CYS A 66 7.63 -8.18 4.26
C CYS A 66 6.17 -8.13 4.75
N LEU A 67 5.83 -7.10 5.53
CA LEU A 67 4.49 -6.96 6.11
C LEU A 67 3.43 -6.53 5.09
N ALA A 68 3.83 -5.82 4.03
CA ALA A 68 2.99 -5.58 2.86
C ALA A 68 2.60 -6.91 2.18
N GLY A 69 3.58 -7.80 1.97
CA GLY A 69 3.37 -9.13 1.41
C GLY A 69 2.45 -9.99 2.27
N ARG A 70 2.63 -9.97 3.60
CA ARG A 70 1.73 -10.65 4.54
C ARG A 70 0.29 -10.16 4.39
N ALA A 71 0.07 -8.85 4.36
CA ALA A 71 -1.27 -8.28 4.16
C ALA A 71 -1.92 -8.73 2.85
N MET A 72 -1.13 -8.80 1.76
CA MET A 72 -1.61 -9.27 0.46
C MET A 72 -1.93 -10.78 0.45
N VAL A 73 -1.09 -11.60 1.08
CA VAL A 73 -1.25 -13.06 1.10
C VAL A 73 -2.39 -13.50 2.01
N GLU A 74 -2.54 -12.86 3.16
CA GLU A 74 -3.60 -13.16 4.13
C GLU A 74 -4.93 -12.48 3.77
N GLU A 75 -4.92 -11.58 2.78
CA GLU A 75 -6.06 -10.75 2.35
C GLU A 75 -6.68 -9.97 3.54
N GLN A 76 -5.82 -9.54 4.47
CA GLN A 76 -6.20 -8.90 5.72
C GLN A 76 -5.26 -7.76 6.08
N THR A 77 -5.80 -6.72 6.71
CA THR A 77 -5.02 -5.63 7.28
C THR A 77 -4.13 -6.16 8.40
N VAL A 78 -2.82 -5.98 8.26
CA VAL A 78 -1.85 -6.28 9.32
C VAL A 78 -1.69 -5.05 10.20
N ILE A 79 -1.85 -5.22 11.51
CA ILE A 79 -1.72 -4.14 12.51
C ILE A 79 -0.61 -4.51 13.48
N ILE A 80 0.44 -3.70 13.53
CA ILE A 80 1.62 -3.93 14.37
C ILE A 80 1.80 -2.74 15.32
N PRO A 81 1.40 -2.87 16.59
CA PRO A 81 1.65 -1.84 17.61
C PRO A 81 3.12 -1.68 17.99
N ASP A 82 3.92 -2.73 17.82
CA ASP A 82 5.36 -2.73 18.11
C ASP A 82 6.08 -3.72 17.19
N ILE A 83 6.96 -3.19 16.33
CA ILE A 83 7.70 -3.95 15.34
C ILE A 83 8.68 -4.97 15.96
N THR A 84 9.11 -4.75 17.19
CA THR A 84 10.09 -5.61 17.87
C THR A 84 9.52 -6.98 18.25
N HIS A 85 8.20 -7.12 18.30
CA HIS A 85 7.50 -8.36 18.59
C HIS A 85 7.08 -9.13 17.35
N VAL A 86 7.47 -8.68 16.15
CA VAL A 86 7.04 -9.31 14.90
C VAL A 86 8.05 -10.36 14.45
N GLU A 87 7.55 -11.59 14.33
CA GLU A 87 8.32 -12.71 13.79
C GLU A 87 8.16 -12.82 12.26
N GLY A 88 9.07 -13.57 11.64
CA GLY A 88 9.00 -13.91 10.22
C GLY A 88 9.41 -12.78 9.26
N ILE A 89 10.00 -11.69 9.77
CA ILE A 89 10.51 -10.56 8.99
C ILE A 89 11.99 -10.31 9.30
N PRO A 90 12.76 -9.69 8.40
CA PRO A 90 14.12 -9.25 8.67
C PRO A 90 14.09 -8.01 9.56
N LEU A 91 13.93 -8.19 10.87
CA LEU A 91 13.74 -7.11 11.85
C LEU A 91 14.85 -6.04 11.77
N ASN A 92 16.08 -6.42 11.41
CA ASN A 92 17.20 -5.49 11.23
C ASN A 92 16.95 -4.42 10.17
N VAL A 93 16.15 -4.72 9.13
CA VAL A 93 15.78 -3.74 8.09
C VAL A 93 14.87 -2.66 8.65
N TYR A 94 13.95 -3.03 9.56
CA TYR A 94 13.06 -2.10 10.25
C TYR A 94 13.78 -1.31 11.34
N LEU A 95 14.71 -1.94 12.08
CA LEU A 95 15.50 -1.26 13.12
C LEU A 95 16.45 -0.21 12.55
N ALA A 96 16.80 -0.29 11.26
CA ALA A 96 17.59 0.72 10.57
C ALA A 96 16.77 1.96 10.16
N THR A 97 15.44 1.96 10.34
CA THR A 97 14.56 3.09 10.04
C THR A 97 13.92 3.65 11.32
N PHE A 98 13.13 4.71 11.17
CA PHE A 98 12.35 5.29 12.28
C PHE A 98 11.19 4.39 12.72
N ILE A 99 10.78 3.40 11.93
CA ILE A 99 9.53 2.66 12.10
C ILE A 99 9.53 1.89 13.43
N ARG A 100 8.48 2.09 14.24
CA ARG A 100 8.24 1.36 15.49
C ARG A 100 6.86 0.71 15.55
N SER A 101 5.86 1.29 14.92
CA SER A 101 4.55 0.66 14.69
C SER A 101 4.10 0.90 13.25
N LEU A 102 3.19 0.05 12.74
CA LEU A 102 2.68 0.17 11.38
C LEU A 102 1.36 -0.55 11.17
N ILE A 103 0.68 -0.16 10.09
CA ILE A 103 -0.33 -0.98 9.43
C ILE A 103 0.08 -1.27 7.99
N ALA A 104 -0.33 -2.44 7.50
CA ALA A 104 -0.27 -2.77 6.08
C ALA A 104 -1.67 -3.18 5.63
N VAL A 105 -2.27 -2.39 4.74
CA VAL A 105 -3.62 -2.57 4.23
C VAL A 105 -3.53 -3.12 2.81
N PRO A 106 -4.12 -4.29 2.51
CA PRO A 106 -4.20 -4.77 1.14
C PRO A 106 -5.13 -3.87 0.30
N ILE A 107 -4.78 -3.66 -0.96
CA ILE A 107 -5.56 -2.86 -1.91
C ILE A 107 -6.34 -3.83 -2.82
N GLY A 108 -7.66 -3.75 -2.75
CA GLY A 108 -8.60 -4.64 -3.45
C GLY A 108 -9.22 -5.69 -2.51
N ASP A 109 -10.36 -6.24 -2.92
CA ASP A 109 -11.18 -7.12 -2.07
C ASP A 109 -10.87 -8.63 -2.22
N VAL A 110 -10.31 -9.05 -3.36
CA VAL A 110 -10.02 -10.46 -3.65
C VAL A 110 -8.65 -10.58 -4.29
N LYS A 111 -7.76 -11.39 -3.72
CA LYS A 111 -6.38 -11.59 -4.21
C LYS A 111 -5.65 -10.25 -4.49
N PRO A 112 -5.55 -9.36 -3.48
CA PRO A 112 -4.90 -8.06 -3.62
C PRO A 112 -3.46 -8.22 -4.11
N THR A 113 -3.11 -7.46 -5.15
CA THR A 113 -1.76 -7.39 -5.73
C THR A 113 -1.02 -6.12 -5.35
N TYR A 114 -1.64 -5.27 -4.54
CA TYR A 114 -1.03 -4.08 -3.98
C TYR A 114 -1.32 -4.00 -2.48
N ALA A 115 -0.49 -3.25 -1.76
CA ALA A 115 -0.73 -2.86 -0.38
C ALA A 115 -0.29 -1.42 -0.15
N ILE A 116 -0.99 -0.73 0.74
CA ILE A 116 -0.57 0.56 1.29
C ILE A 116 -0.19 0.38 2.75
N CYS A 117 0.99 0.84 3.12
CA CYS A 117 1.47 0.79 4.48
C CYS A 117 1.57 2.19 5.07
N ALA A 118 1.23 2.32 6.35
CA ALA A 118 1.46 3.53 7.14
C ALA A 118 2.32 3.18 8.35
N TYR A 119 3.27 4.07 8.66
CA TYR A 119 4.34 3.84 9.62
C TYR A 119 4.43 4.99 10.62
N TRP A 120 4.67 4.67 11.88
CA TRP A 120 4.89 5.65 12.94
C TRP A 120 6.22 5.40 13.63
N GLN A 121 6.85 6.48 14.09
CA GLN A 121 8.12 6.45 14.84
C GLN A 121 7.94 6.03 16.30
N GLU A 122 6.70 6.00 16.78
CA GLU A 122 6.35 5.58 18.13
C GLU A 122 5.69 4.18 18.11
N ALA A 123 6.02 3.35 19.09
CA ALA A 123 5.30 2.12 19.36
C ALA A 123 4.03 2.44 20.16
N GLY A 124 2.93 1.74 19.88
CA GLY A 124 1.67 1.97 20.56
C GLY A 124 0.46 1.41 19.81
N PRO A 125 -0.71 1.38 20.45
CA PRO A 125 -1.94 1.00 19.79
C PRO A 125 -2.25 1.96 18.63
N ILE A 126 -2.71 1.40 17.52
CA ILE A 126 -3.13 2.17 16.35
C ILE A 126 -4.65 2.32 16.42
N ASP A 127 -5.12 3.56 16.33
CA ASP A 127 -6.52 3.91 16.46
C ASP A 127 -7.40 3.20 15.42
N SER A 128 -8.57 2.68 15.85
CA SER A 128 -9.44 1.89 14.98
C SER A 128 -10.09 2.72 13.87
N ASP A 129 -10.35 4.01 14.10
CA ASP A 129 -10.92 4.88 13.06
C ASP A 129 -9.86 5.12 11.97
N THR A 130 -8.60 5.30 12.36
CA THR A 130 -7.46 5.37 11.44
C THR A 130 -7.34 4.13 10.56
N VAL A 131 -7.43 2.93 11.16
CA VAL A 131 -7.43 1.66 10.43
C VAL A 131 -8.59 1.60 9.44
N ALA A 132 -9.82 1.91 9.89
CA ALA A 132 -11.01 1.86 9.06
C ALA A 132 -10.95 2.85 7.87
N LEU A 133 -10.38 4.05 8.09
CA LEU A 133 -10.17 5.03 7.03
C LEU A 133 -9.15 4.54 5.99
N MET A 134 -8.06 3.93 6.44
CA MET A 134 -7.03 3.39 5.54
C MET A 134 -7.55 2.18 4.75
N GLU A 135 -8.36 1.31 5.37
CA GLU A 135 -9.07 0.22 4.68
C GLU A 135 -10.07 0.75 3.65
N ALA A 136 -10.84 1.78 3.99
CA ALA A 136 -11.77 2.41 3.04
C ALA A 136 -11.00 3.00 1.84
N LEU A 137 -9.86 3.64 2.09
CA LEU A 137 -8.98 4.12 1.03
C LEU A 137 -8.47 2.96 0.17
N GLY A 138 -8.00 1.87 0.78
CA GLY A 138 -7.55 0.67 0.06
C GLY A 138 -8.61 0.07 -0.88
N ARG A 139 -9.88 0.05 -0.47
CA ARG A 139 -10.99 -0.40 -1.32
C ARG A 139 -11.25 0.54 -2.50
N VAL A 140 -11.24 1.85 -2.28
CA VAL A 140 -11.42 2.84 -3.36
C VAL A 140 -10.31 2.69 -4.40
N ILE A 141 -9.06 2.60 -3.94
CA ILE A 141 -7.89 2.41 -4.82
C ILE A 141 -8.02 1.12 -5.61
N GLY A 142 -8.38 0.02 -4.94
CA GLY A 142 -8.55 -1.29 -5.59
C GLY A 142 -9.61 -1.26 -6.69
N GLY A 143 -10.73 -0.57 -6.47
CA GLY A 143 -11.75 -0.38 -7.50
C GLY A 143 -11.25 0.38 -8.72
N VAL A 144 -10.47 1.46 -8.52
CA VAL A 144 -9.91 2.25 -9.62
C VAL A 144 -8.87 1.46 -10.41
N ILE A 145 -7.97 0.74 -9.73
CA ILE A 145 -6.99 -0.13 -10.39
C ILE A 145 -7.71 -1.20 -11.24
N ALA A 146 -8.75 -1.83 -10.70
CA ALA A 146 -9.52 -2.82 -11.45
C ALA A 146 -10.17 -2.22 -12.72
N VAL A 147 -10.67 -0.99 -12.67
CA VAL A 147 -11.18 -0.28 -13.86
C VAL A 147 -10.07 -0.08 -14.90
N LEU A 148 -8.90 0.38 -14.47
CA LEU A 148 -7.74 0.60 -15.36
C LEU A 148 -7.29 -0.70 -16.05
N GLU A 149 -7.24 -1.81 -15.30
CA GLU A 149 -6.89 -3.12 -15.85
C GLU A 149 -7.90 -3.60 -16.91
N VAL A 150 -9.20 -3.40 -16.66
CA VAL A 150 -10.26 -3.73 -17.62
C VAL A 150 -10.15 -2.89 -18.90
N LEU A 151 -9.86 -1.59 -18.77
CA LEU A 151 -9.67 -0.69 -19.92
C LEU A 151 -8.46 -1.12 -20.77
N ALA A 152 -7.33 -1.45 -20.13
CA ALA A 152 -6.13 -1.92 -20.83
C ALA A 152 -6.40 -3.22 -21.62
N ILE A 153 -7.21 -4.14 -21.09
CA ILE A 153 -7.62 -5.36 -21.80
C ILE A 153 -8.49 -5.01 -23.03
N ALA A 154 -9.42 -4.06 -22.89
CA ALA A 154 -10.28 -3.65 -24.00
C ALA A 154 -9.50 -2.99 -25.14
N GLU A 155 -8.53 -2.15 -24.82
CA GLU A 155 -7.61 -1.54 -25.79
C GLU A 155 -6.74 -2.58 -26.50
N GLY A 156 -6.17 -3.54 -25.75
CA GLY A 156 -5.37 -4.63 -26.32
C GLY A 156 -6.18 -5.58 -27.22
N ARG A 157 -7.47 -5.81 -26.93
CA ARG A 157 -8.35 -6.57 -27.84
C ARG A 157 -8.66 -5.80 -29.12
N SER A 158 -8.76 -4.48 -29.03
CA SER A 158 -9.02 -3.62 -30.17
C SER A 158 -7.81 -3.55 -31.12
N SER A 159 -6.58 -3.60 -30.60
CA SER A 159 -5.36 -3.62 -31.41
C SER A 159 -5.07 -4.96 -32.09
N LEU A 160 -5.56 -6.09 -31.54
CA LEU A 160 -5.47 -7.42 -32.15
C LEU A 160 -6.50 -7.65 -33.27
N ALA A 161 -7.54 -6.79 -33.36
CA ALA A 161 -8.62 -6.89 -34.35
C ALA A 161 -8.43 -5.99 -35.58
N ALA A 162 -7.34 -5.21 -35.64
CA ALA A 162 -6.97 -4.31 -36.74
C ALA A 162 -5.79 -4.90 -37.55
#